data_AF-A0A7S4DS87-F1
#
_entry.id   AF-A0A7S4DS87-F1
#
_cell.length_a   1.000
_cell.length_b   1.000
_cell.length_c   1.000
_cell.angle_alpha   90.00
_cell.angle_beta   90.00
_cell.angle_gamma   90.00
#
_symmetry.space_group_name_H-M   'P 1'
#
loop_
_entity.id
_entity.type
_entity.pdbx_description
1 polymer ?
#
loop_
_entity_poly.entity_id
_entity_poly.type
_entity_poly.pdbx_seq_one_letter_code
_entity_poly.pdbx_strand_id
1 'polypeptide(L)'
;SSSSIIIIINRKSQPSIIIINHRHNSSSSSIIINHYCQSASVIIIIVIHHHESSSWIIIANHHDESSSSIIIIINRKSQPSIIIINHRHNSSSSSIIINHYCQSASVIII
;
A
#
# COMPACT_ATOMS: atom_id res chain seq x y z
N SER A 1 -20.39 -9.71 -0.50
CA SER A 1 -20.14 -8.51 -1.33
C SER A 1 -18.69 -8.12 -1.19
N SER A 2 -18.01 -7.71 -2.26
CA SER A 2 -16.57 -7.40 -2.30
C SER A 2 -16.33 -5.95 -2.71
N SER A 3 -15.28 -5.32 -2.20
CA SER A 3 -14.92 -3.93 -2.54
C SER A 3 -13.48 -3.79 -3.01
N SER A 4 -13.25 -3.01 -4.07
CA SER A 4 -11.92 -2.80 -4.65
C SER A 4 -11.64 -1.32 -4.92
N ILE A 5 -10.42 -0.88 -4.62
CA ILE A 5 -9.89 0.45 -4.96
C ILE A 5 -8.68 0.26 -5.87
N ILE A 6 -8.65 0.98 -7.00
CA ILE A 6 -7.51 1.01 -7.92
C ILE A 6 -7.09 2.46 -8.11
N ILE A 7 -5.81 2.75 -7.85
CA ILE A 7 -5.21 4.06 -8.07
C ILE A 7 -4.00 3.89 -8.99
N ILE A 8 -4.00 4.61 -10.11
CA ILE A 8 -2.88 4.65 -11.06
C ILE A 8 -2.43 6.10 -11.20
N ILE A 9 -1.16 6.36 -10.91
CA ILE A 9 -0.56 7.69 -10.99
C ILE A 9 0.75 7.59 -11.76
N ASN A 10 0.86 8.45 -12.77
CA ASN A 10 2.05 8.59 -13.60
C ASN A 10 2.44 10.07 -13.63
N ARG A 11 3.54 10.42 -12.97
CA ARG A 11 4.00 11.81 -12.84
C ARG A 11 5.49 11.87 -13.16
N LYS A 12 5.95 12.94 -13.80
CA LYS A 12 7.38 13.09 -14.16
C LYS A 12 8.21 13.88 -13.15
N SER A 13 7.67 14.97 -12.57
CA SER A 13 8.53 15.95 -11.90
C SER A 13 7.94 16.62 -10.66
N GLN A 14 6.85 16.11 -10.11
CA GLN A 14 6.21 16.72 -8.93
C GLN A 14 6.18 15.74 -7.77
N PRO A 15 6.54 16.20 -6.55
CA PRO A 15 6.42 15.36 -5.38
C PRO A 15 4.95 15.04 -5.16
N SER A 16 4.66 13.83 -4.70
CA SER A 16 3.30 13.38 -4.48
C SER A 16 3.15 12.67 -3.15
N ILE A 17 2.08 13.02 -2.45
CA ILE A 17 1.62 12.30 -1.27
C ILE A 17 0.30 11.65 -1.65
N ILE A 18 0.23 10.32 -1.49
CA ILE A 18 -0.98 9.55 -1.76
C ILE A 18 -1.44 8.96 -0.44
N ILE A 19 -2.63 9.37 -0.01
CA ILE A 19 -3.26 8.84 1.20
C ILE A 19 -4.51 8.08 0.79
N ILE A 20 -4.50 6.78 1.07
CA ILE A 20 -5.69 5.93 0.93
C ILE A 20 -6.17 5.55 2.31
N ASN A 21 -7.38 5.98 2.65
CA ASN A 21 -8.08 5.50 3.84
C ASN A 21 -9.24 4.63 3.39
N HIS A 22 -9.16 3.33 3.66
CA HIS A 22 -10.20 2.39 3.26
C HIS A 22 -10.88 1.76 4.47
N ARG A 23 -12.18 2.04 4.59
CA ARG A 23 -13.11 1.38 5.51
C ARG A 23 -14.16 0.65 4.67
N HIS A 24 -14.35 -0.64 4.92
CA HIS A 24 -15.38 -1.45 4.26
C HIS A 24 -16.02 -2.39 5.28
N ASN A 25 -17.17 -2.99 4.92
CA ASN A 25 -17.81 -4.09 5.67
C ASN A 25 -18.02 -5.35 4.78
N SER A 26 -17.47 -5.34 3.57
CA SER A 26 -17.38 -6.44 2.61
C SER A 26 -16.64 -7.66 3.16
N SER A 27 -17.00 -8.87 2.70
CA SER A 27 -16.36 -10.14 3.08
C SER A 27 -14.95 -10.30 2.48
N SER A 28 -14.61 -9.52 1.45
CA SER A 28 -13.26 -9.44 0.89
C SER A 28 -13.02 -8.07 0.27
N SER A 29 -11.75 -7.66 0.26
CA SER A 29 -11.34 -6.37 -0.32
C SER A 29 -9.96 -6.39 -0.97
N SER A 30 -9.75 -5.44 -1.88
CA SER A 30 -8.43 -5.18 -2.47
C SER A 30 -8.12 -3.69 -2.65
N ILE A 31 -6.85 -3.33 -2.46
CA ILE A 31 -6.31 -2.02 -2.80
C ILE A 31 -5.13 -2.25 -3.73
N ILE A 32 -5.17 -1.65 -4.91
CA ILE A 32 -4.10 -1.70 -5.90
C ILE A 32 -3.63 -0.28 -6.17
N ILE A 33 -2.34 -0.03 -5.95
CA ILE A 33 -1.69 1.24 -6.26
C ILE A 33 -0.55 0.96 -7.24
N ASN A 34 -0.57 1.68 -8.35
CA ASN A 34 0.55 1.74 -9.27
C ASN A 34 1.05 3.18 -9.39
N HIS A 35 2.29 3.42 -9.01
CA HIS A 35 2.89 4.74 -9.00
C HIS A 35 4.24 4.76 -9.71
N TYR A 36 4.39 5.67 -10.67
CA TYR A 36 5.64 5.95 -11.34
C TYR A 36 6.01 7.43 -11.19
N CYS A 37 7.20 7.71 -10.64
CA CYS A 37 7.77 9.06 -10.57
C CYS A 37 9.21 9.09 -11.09
N GLN A 38 9.54 10.06 -11.95
CA GLN A 38 10.85 10.11 -12.58
C GLN A 38 11.86 11.05 -11.91
N SER A 39 11.43 12.00 -11.07
CA SER A 39 12.37 13.02 -10.54
C SER A 39 11.96 13.65 -9.22
N ALA A 40 10.91 13.19 -8.55
CA ALA A 40 10.42 13.81 -7.34
C ALA A 40 10.03 12.79 -6.27
N SER A 41 10.28 13.16 -5.01
CA SER A 41 10.06 12.27 -3.88
C SER A 41 8.59 11.93 -3.68
N VAL A 42 8.32 10.69 -3.26
CA VAL A 42 6.95 10.18 -3.09
C VAL A 42 6.76 9.57 -1.71
N ILE A 43 5.60 9.84 -1.13
CA ILE A 43 5.14 9.17 0.09
C ILE A 43 3.77 8.56 -0.18
N ILE A 44 3.68 7.23 -0.06
CA ILE A 44 2.42 6.49 -0.15
C ILE A 44 2.04 6.04 1.25
N ILE A 45 0.87 6.48 1.73
CA ILE A 45 0.31 6.08 3.02
C ILE A 45 -1.00 5.36 2.79
N ILE A 46 -1.05 4.09 3.21
CA ILE A 46 -2.25 3.27 3.14
C ILE A 46 -2.69 2.99 4.57
N VAL A 47 -3.85 3.53 4.96
CA VAL A 47 -4.47 3.28 6.25
C VAL A 47 -5.72 2.47 6.06
N ILE A 48 -5.79 1.38 6.81
CA ILE A 48 -6.83 0.40 6.66
C ILE A 48 -7.52 0.16 8.00
N HIS A 49 -8.82 0.45 8.04
CA HIS A 49 -9.67 0.26 9.21
C HIS A 49 -10.79 -0.73 8.91
N HIS A 50 -10.88 -1.81 9.69
CA HIS A 50 -12.00 -2.72 9.54
C HIS A 50 -12.37 -3.48 10.81
N HIS A 51 -13.65 -3.81 10.90
CA HIS A 51 -14.30 -4.26 12.12
C HIS A 51 -14.61 -5.77 12.16
N GLU A 52 -14.58 -6.47 11.02
CA GLU A 52 -14.98 -7.88 10.94
C GLU A 52 -14.09 -8.80 10.04
N SER A 53 -14.45 -10.08 10.00
CA SER A 53 -13.71 -11.24 9.49
C SER A 53 -13.57 -11.32 7.95
N SER A 54 -12.79 -10.43 7.33
CA SER A 54 -12.64 -10.38 5.86
C SER A 54 -11.19 -10.62 5.41
N SER A 55 -11.01 -11.23 4.23
CA SER A 55 -9.69 -11.35 3.57
C SER A 55 -9.32 -10.06 2.85
N TRP A 56 -8.03 -9.70 2.83
CA TRP A 56 -7.53 -8.47 2.19
C TRP A 56 -6.27 -8.70 1.36
N ILE A 57 -6.19 -7.99 0.24
CA ILE A 57 -4.99 -7.92 -0.61
C ILE A 57 -4.59 -6.45 -0.81
N ILE A 58 -3.32 -6.14 -0.55
CA ILE A 58 -2.71 -4.86 -0.95
C ILE A 58 -1.60 -5.14 -1.94
N ILE A 59 -1.67 -4.47 -3.09
CA ILE A 59 -0.60 -4.46 -4.09
C ILE A 59 -0.15 -3.01 -4.26
N ALA A 60 1.09 -2.74 -3.89
CA ALA A 60 1.72 -1.44 -4.11
C ALA A 60 2.93 -1.64 -5.05
N ASN A 61 2.79 -1.17 -6.28
CA ASN A 61 3.87 -1.11 -7.25
C ASN A 61 4.37 0.32 -7.33
N HIS A 62 5.64 0.51 -7.03
CA HIS A 62 6.26 1.81 -6.98
C HIS A 62 7.62 1.80 -7.67
N HIS A 63 7.79 2.70 -8.63
CA HIS A 63 9.04 2.88 -9.35
C HIS A 63 9.43 4.35 -9.35
N ASP A 64 10.50 4.66 -8.62
CA ASP A 64 10.98 6.04 -8.45
C ASP A 64 12.49 6.18 -8.68
N GLU A 65 12.90 7.22 -9.40
CA GLU A 65 14.32 7.59 -9.54
C GLU A 65 14.85 8.38 -8.32
N SER A 66 13.96 8.80 -7.42
CA SER A 66 14.23 9.65 -6.25
C SER A 66 13.86 8.97 -4.92
N SER A 67 13.96 9.70 -3.80
CA SER A 67 13.63 9.17 -2.48
C SER A 67 12.16 8.76 -2.39
N SER A 68 11.88 7.60 -1.81
CA SER A 68 10.51 7.10 -1.68
C SER A 68 10.22 6.39 -0.36
N SER A 69 9.00 6.58 0.13
CA SER A 69 8.50 5.95 1.36
C SER A 69 7.14 5.32 1.13
N ILE A 70 7.00 4.04 1.47
CA ILE A 70 5.71 3.34 1.53
C ILE A 70 5.42 3.03 2.99
N ILE A 71 4.28 3.52 3.48
CA ILE A 71 3.78 3.26 4.82
C ILE A 71 2.42 2.58 4.71
N ILE A 72 2.32 1.37 5.27
CA ILE A 72 1.08 0.60 5.33
C ILE A 72 0.73 0.38 6.80
N ILE A 73 -0.45 0.83 7.20
CA ILE A 73 -0.98 0.66 8.55
C ILE A 73 -2.28 -0.13 8.47
N ILE A 74 -2.28 -1.31 9.09
CA ILE A 74 -3.44 -2.20 9.13
C ILE A 74 -3.81 -2.47 10.59
N ASN A 75 -5.06 -2.17 10.93
CA ASN A 75 -5.62 -2.38 12.26
C ASN A 75 -6.86 -3.29 12.17
N ARG A 76 -6.73 -4.59 12.53
CA ARG A 76 -7.76 -5.63 12.32
C ARG A 76 -7.64 -6.83 13.28
N LYS A 77 -8.69 -7.66 13.39
CA LYS A 77 -8.68 -8.93 14.14
C LYS A 77 -8.80 -10.17 13.22
N SER A 78 -7.83 -11.07 13.34
CA SER A 78 -7.93 -12.53 13.15
C SER A 78 -8.16 -13.17 11.74
N GLN A 79 -7.81 -12.53 10.61
CA GLN A 79 -7.86 -13.22 9.30
C GLN A 79 -6.64 -12.96 8.39
N PRO A 80 -6.36 -13.86 7.42
CA PRO A 80 -5.20 -13.76 6.55
C PRO A 80 -5.25 -12.49 5.69
N SER A 81 -4.14 -11.77 5.69
CA SER A 81 -3.85 -10.66 4.80
C SER A 81 -2.63 -10.98 3.95
N ILE A 82 -2.68 -10.58 2.68
CA ILE A 82 -1.55 -10.64 1.76
C ILE A 82 -1.16 -9.22 1.41
N ILE A 83 0.10 -8.88 1.66
CA ILE A 83 0.69 -7.60 1.28
C ILE A 83 1.82 -7.91 0.31
N ILE A 84 1.68 -7.38 -0.92
CA ILE A 84 2.71 -7.44 -1.95
C ILE A 84 3.16 -6.02 -2.22
N ILE A 85 4.45 -5.76 -1.99
CA ILE A 85 5.08 -4.50 -2.30
C ILE A 85 6.19 -4.77 -3.29
N ASN A 86 6.10 -4.16 -4.45
CA ASN A 86 7.19 -4.08 -5.41
C ASN A 86 7.73 -2.66 -5.37
N HIS A 87 8.89 -2.49 -4.76
CA HIS A 87 9.49 -1.18 -4.54
C HIS A 87 10.83 -1.11 -5.29
N ARG A 88 10.79 -0.53 -6.48
CA ARG A 88 11.99 -0.23 -7.25
C ARG A 88 12.37 1.23 -7.06
N HIS A 89 13.60 1.45 -6.64
CA HIS A 89 14.16 2.80 -6.56
C HIS A 89 15.61 2.82 -7.04
N ASN A 90 15.99 3.89 -7.73
CA ASN A 90 17.38 4.12 -8.17
C ASN A 90 18.16 5.08 -7.25
N SER A 91 17.51 5.65 -6.24
CA SER A 91 18.15 6.54 -5.26
C SER A 91 18.74 5.75 -4.08
N SER A 92 19.56 6.41 -3.24
CA SER A 92 20.13 5.79 -2.03
C SER A 92 19.19 5.79 -0.82
N SER A 93 17.96 6.29 -0.96
CA SER A 93 17.03 6.48 0.18
C SER A 93 15.65 5.92 -0.13
N SER A 94 15.34 4.80 0.49
CA SER A 94 14.02 4.19 0.47
C SER A 94 13.62 3.65 1.83
N SER A 95 12.32 3.60 2.07
CA SER A 95 11.77 3.04 3.30
C SER A 95 10.42 2.37 3.03
N ILE A 96 10.28 1.15 3.54
CA ILE A 96 9.02 0.43 3.55
C ILE A 96 8.71 0.14 5.01
N ILE A 97 7.60 0.68 5.50
CA ILE A 97 7.13 0.47 6.86
C ILE A 97 5.77 -0.19 6.78
N ILE A 98 5.67 -1.40 7.32
CA ILE A 98 4.42 -2.12 7.44
C ILE A 98 4.14 -2.28 8.93
N ASN A 99 3.10 -1.60 9.42
CA ASN A 99 2.59 -1.82 10.76
C ASN A 99 1.31 -2.64 10.68
N HIS A 100 1.35 -3.85 11.24
CA HIS A 100 0.27 -4.81 11.13
C HIS A 100 -0.13 -5.35 12.49
N TYR A 101 -1.33 -4.99 12.95
CA TYR A 101 -1.93 -5.61 14.12
C TYR A 101 -2.93 -6.66 13.65
N CYS A 102 -2.50 -7.92 13.52
CA CYS A 102 -3.35 -9.11 13.29
C CYS A 102 -2.57 -10.38 13.63
N GLN A 103 -3.28 -11.47 13.90
CA GLN A 103 -2.73 -12.74 14.36
C GLN A 103 -2.22 -13.66 13.23
N SER A 104 -2.49 -13.34 11.95
CA SER A 104 -2.02 -14.10 10.79
C SER A 104 -1.89 -13.20 9.56
N ALA A 105 -0.67 -12.88 9.15
CA ALA A 105 -0.39 -12.08 7.95
C ALA A 105 0.82 -12.66 7.20
N SER A 106 0.78 -12.62 5.87
CA SER A 106 1.92 -12.95 5.01
C SER A 106 2.35 -11.69 4.25
N VAL A 107 3.60 -11.30 4.44
CA VAL A 107 4.21 -10.13 3.81
C VAL A 107 5.25 -10.60 2.80
N ILE A 108 5.12 -10.14 1.55
CA ILE A 108 6.09 -10.38 0.49
C ILE A 108 6.55 -9.01 -0.02
N ILE A 109 7.84 -8.72 0.12
CA ILE A 109 8.49 -7.50 -0.38
C ILE A 109 9.48 -7.94 -1.45
N ILE A 110 9.36 -7.40 -2.66
CA ILE A 110 10.17 -7.71 -3.85
C ILE A 110 10.84 -6.44 -4.37
#